data_AF-A0A7X8WFW6-F1
#
_entry.id   AF-A0A7X8WFW6-F1
#
_cell.length_a   1.000
_cell.length_b   1.000
_cell.length_c   1.000
_cell.angle_alpha   90.00
_cell.angle_beta   90.00
_cell.angle_gamma   90.00
#
_symmetry.space_group_name_H-M   'P 1'
#
loop_
_entity.id
_entity.type
_entity.pdbx_description
1 polymer ?
#
loop_
_entity_poly.entity_id
_entity_poly.type
_entity_poly.pdbx_seq_one_letter_code
_entity_poly.pdbx_strand_id
1 'polypeptide(L)'
;MLRNDGRTSGYDESNILSIYLKEINRIPLLTEEEELDLAIRAKAGDEFARKRMIESNLRFVVNVSKKYQNRGLPLSDLINEGNIGLMTA
;
A
#
# COMPACT_ATOMS: atom_id res chain seq x y z
N MET A 1 4.91 -6.11 -42.39
CA MET A 1 4.05 -5.09 -41.75
C MET A 1 3.37 -5.70 -40.54
N LEU A 2 3.20 -4.89 -39.50
CA LEU A 2 2.93 -5.18 -38.09
C LEU A 2 1.64 -5.98 -37.82
N ARG A 3 1.66 -6.79 -36.74
CA ARG A 3 0.81 -6.62 -35.53
C ARG A 3 1.14 -7.73 -34.51
N ASN A 4 1.95 -7.37 -33.52
CA ASN A 4 2.16 -8.12 -32.29
C ASN A 4 1.09 -7.64 -31.30
N ASP A 5 0.05 -8.43 -31.06
CA ASP A 5 -1.08 -8.10 -30.20
C ASP A 5 -0.76 -8.43 -28.73
N GLY A 6 -0.11 -7.47 -28.06
CA GLY A 6 0.22 -7.53 -26.63
C GLY A 6 -1.00 -7.55 -25.70
N ARG A 7 -1.73 -8.68 -25.64
CA ARG A 7 -2.85 -8.90 -24.71
C ARG A 7 -2.58 -9.98 -23.66
N THR A 8 -1.38 -10.02 -23.11
CA THR A 8 -1.03 -10.92 -21.99
C THR A 8 -1.03 -10.24 -20.61
N SER A 9 -1.29 -8.93 -20.49
CA SER A 9 -1.06 -8.19 -19.22
C SER A 9 -2.28 -7.97 -18.32
N GLY A 10 -3.53 -8.07 -18.83
CA GLY A 10 -4.72 -7.69 -18.04
C GLY A 10 -5.18 -8.73 -17.00
N TYR A 11 -4.85 -10.01 -17.21
CA TYR A 11 -5.23 -11.10 -16.30
C TYR A 11 -4.34 -11.17 -15.04
N ASP A 12 -3.15 -10.58 -15.10
CA ASP A 12 -2.14 -10.65 -14.03
C ASP A 12 -2.30 -9.51 -13.03
N GLU A 13 -2.49 -8.27 -13.51
CA GLU A 13 -2.53 -7.09 -12.63
C GLU A 13 -3.74 -7.10 -11.67
N SER A 14 -4.92 -7.49 -12.15
CA SER A 14 -6.11 -7.62 -11.30
C SER A 14 -5.94 -8.72 -10.25
N ASN A 15 -5.25 -9.81 -10.60
CA ASN A 15 -4.96 -10.90 -9.68
C ASN A 15 -3.96 -10.47 -8.60
N ILE A 16 -2.85 -9.83 -9.01
CA ILE A 16 -1.82 -9.29 -8.11
C ILE A 16 -2.42 -8.29 -7.13
N LEU A 17 -3.23 -7.35 -7.60
CA LEU A 17 -3.89 -6.37 -6.73
C LEU A 17 -4.82 -7.05 -5.73
N SER A 18 -5.56 -8.08 -6.16
CA SER A 18 -6.43 -8.83 -5.26
C SER A 18 -5.66 -9.58 -4.16
N ILE A 19 -4.49 -10.12 -4.49
CA ILE A 19 -3.59 -10.78 -3.52
C ILE A 19 -3.06 -9.75 -2.53
N TYR A 20 -2.54 -8.62 -3.02
CA TYR A 20 -2.07 -7.52 -2.17
C TYR A 20 -3.15 -7.06 -1.19
N LEU A 21 -4.37 -6.80 -1.67
CA LEU A 21 -5.48 -6.39 -0.81
C LEU A 21 -5.85 -7.43 0.24
N LYS A 22 -5.72 -8.73 -0.07
CA LYS A 22 -5.93 -9.81 0.92
C LYS A 22 -4.85 -9.80 1.99
N GLU A 23 -3.58 -9.65 1.61
CA GLU A 23 -2.47 -9.66 2.56
C GLU A 23 -2.52 -8.46 3.52
N ILE A 24 -2.76 -7.24 3.03
CA ILE A 24 -2.82 -6.07 3.93
C ILE A 24 -4.02 -6.11 4.89
N ASN A 25 -5.10 -6.83 4.54
CA ASN A 25 -6.25 -7.01 5.43
C ASN A 25 -5.98 -7.98 6.57
N ARG A 26 -4.93 -8.81 6.48
CA ARG A 26 -4.50 -9.70 7.56
C ARG A 26 -3.64 -8.99 8.60
N ILE A 27 -3.13 -7.79 8.28
CA ILE A 27 -2.32 -7.00 9.20
C ILE A 27 -3.24 -6.46 10.31
N PRO A 28 -2.96 -6.79 11.59
CA PRO A 28 -3.74 -6.26 12.71
C PRO A 28 -3.67 -4.73 12.77
N LEU A 29 -4.81 -4.13 13.11
CA LEU A 29 -4.85 -2.71 13.46
C LEU A 29 -4.12 -2.50 14.78
N LEU A 30 -3.41 -1.39 14.88
CA LEU A 30 -2.82 -0.95 16.13
C LEU A 30 -3.91 -0.34 17.00
N THR A 31 -3.83 -0.60 18.29
CA THR A 31 -4.48 0.20 19.32
C THR A 31 -3.78 1.55 19.45
N GLU A 32 -4.44 2.51 20.08
CA GLU A 32 -3.87 3.84 20.33
C GLU A 32 -2.57 3.78 21.16
N GLU A 33 -2.53 2.89 22.17
CA GLU A 33 -1.35 2.68 23.00
C GLU A 33 -0.17 2.10 22.21
N GLU A 34 -0.43 1.10 21.36
CA GLU A 34 0.60 0.51 20.49
C GLU A 34 1.13 1.52 19.47
N GLU A 35 0.24 2.35 18.89
CA GLU A 35 0.63 3.39 17.94
C GLU A 35 1.56 4.41 18.60
N LEU A 36 1.27 4.83 19.85
CA LEU A 36 2.11 5.74 20.60
C LEU A 36 3.49 5.14 20.91
N ASP A 37 3.56 3.90 21.41
CA ASP A 37 4.83 3.22 21.69
C ASP A 37 5.69 3.09 20.43
N LEU A 38 5.09 2.59 19.34
CA LEU A 38 5.79 2.40 18.08
C LEU A 38 6.26 3.74 17.50
N ALA A 39 5.47 4.81 17.61
CA ALA A 39 5.86 6.14 17.14
C ALA A 39 7.08 6.69 17.88
N ILE A 40 7.11 6.53 19.21
CA ILE A 40 8.24 6.97 20.04
C ILE A 40 9.51 6.21 19.65
N ARG A 41 9.41 4.88 19.53
CA ARG A 41 10.54 4.02 19.19
C ARG A 41 11.03 4.23 17.76
N ALA A 42 10.12 4.37 16.80
CA ALA A 42 10.45 4.66 15.41
C ALA A 42 11.21 5.98 15.30
N LYS A 43 10.77 7.02 16.03
CA LYS A 43 11.47 8.31 16.12
C LYS A 43 12.87 8.19 16.73
N ALA A 44 13.08 7.23 17.64
CA ALA A 44 14.38 6.92 18.21
C ALA A 44 15.28 6.05 17.30
N GLY A 45 14.81 5.69 16.09
CA GLY A 45 15.56 4.88 15.13
C GLY A 45 15.27 3.38 15.17
N ASP A 46 14.22 2.94 15.87
CA ASP A 46 13.79 1.54 15.86
C ASP A 46 13.13 1.19 14.51
N GLU A 47 13.90 0.50 13.67
CA GLU A 47 13.51 0.01 12.35
C GLU A 47 12.30 -0.94 12.39
N PHE A 48 12.19 -1.77 13.43
CA PHE A 48 11.04 -2.66 13.59
C PHE A 48 9.79 -1.85 13.89
N ALA A 49 9.90 -0.86 14.78
CA ALA A 49 8.78 0.02 15.10
C ALA A 49 8.31 0.80 13.86
N ARG A 50 9.25 1.38 13.10
CA ARG A 50 8.95 2.07 11.84
C ARG A 50 8.23 1.14 10.85
N LYS A 51 8.75 -0.07 10.65
CA LYS A 51 8.13 -1.06 9.76
C LYS A 51 6.72 -1.43 10.19
N ARG A 52 6.50 -1.69 11.49
CA ARG A 52 5.17 -2.03 12.02
C ARG A 52 4.16 -0.90 11.83
N MET A 53 4.58 0.36 12.03
CA MET A 53 3.72 1.52 11.75
C MET A 53 3.35 1.61 10.27
N ILE A 54 4.31 1.45 9.36
CA ILE A 54 4.06 1.49 7.91
C ILE A 54 3.06 0.38 7.52
N GLU A 55 3.32 -0.86 7.95
CA GLU A 55 2.47 -2.01 7.64
C GLU A 55 1.03 -1.83 8.11
N SER A 56 0.84 -1.34 9.34
CA SER A 56 -0.50 -1.12 9.91
C SER A 56 -1.25 0.03 9.22
N ASN A 57 -0.56 0.90 8.49
CA ASN A 57 -1.14 2.01 7.72
C ASN A 57 -1.36 1.69 6.22
N LEU A 58 -0.99 0.51 5.71
CA LEU A 58 -1.19 0.16 4.29
C LEU A 58 -2.68 0.17 3.87
N ARG A 59 -3.59 -0.18 4.79
CA ARG A 59 -5.05 -0.11 4.55
C ARG A 59 -5.52 1.34 4.39
N PHE A 60 -4.89 2.28 5.11
CA PHE A 60 -5.17 3.70 4.96
C PHE A 60 -4.76 4.21 3.58
N VAL A 61 -3.58 3.81 3.08
CA VAL A 61 -3.13 4.16 1.72
C VAL A 61 -4.15 3.73 0.67
N VAL A 62 -4.66 2.51 0.76
CA VAL A 62 -5.70 2.03 -0.17
C VAL A 62 -6.98 2.87 -0.08
N ASN A 63 -7.42 3.20 1.14
CA ASN A 63 -8.62 4.02 1.34
C ASN A 63 -8.46 5.44 0.77
N VAL A 64 -7.28 6.04 0.90
CA VAL A 64 -6.98 7.34 0.30
C VAL A 64 -6.91 7.22 -1.22
N SER A 65 -6.19 6.22 -1.75
CA SER A 65 -6.02 5.99 -3.20
C SER A 65 -7.33 5.80 -3.93
N LYS A 66 -8.30 5.10 -3.33
CA LYS A 66 -9.66 4.93 -3.87
C LYS A 66 -10.37 6.26 -4.15
N LYS A 67 -10.10 7.31 -3.35
CA LYS A 67 -10.70 8.65 -3.56
C LYS A 67 -10.17 9.37 -4.80
N TYR A 68 -9.04 8.94 -5.33
CA TYR A 68 -8.39 9.52 -6.51
C TYR A 68 -8.57 8.68 -7.78
N GLN A 69 -9.36 7.59 -7.72
CA GLN A 69 -9.67 6.77 -8.90
C GLN A 69 -10.40 7.58 -9.98
N ASN A 70 -10.36 7.07 -11.22
CA ASN A 70 -10.99 7.64 -12.41
C ASN A 70 -10.42 8.99 -12.86
N ARG A 71 -9.19 9.32 -12.44
CA ARG A 71 -8.47 10.53 -12.84
C ARG A 71 -7.37 10.28 -13.88
N GLY A 72 -7.46 9.17 -14.61
CA GLY A 72 -6.51 8.80 -15.66
C GLY A 72 -5.34 7.91 -15.22
N LEU A 73 -5.29 7.51 -13.94
CA LEU A 73 -4.30 6.55 -13.42
C LEU A 73 -4.99 5.27 -12.90
N PRO A 74 -4.40 4.08 -13.14
CA PRO A 74 -4.78 2.83 -12.48
C PRO A 74 -4.75 2.95 -10.95
N LEU A 75 -5.60 2.17 -10.27
CA LEU A 75 -5.60 2.14 -8.79
C LEU A 75 -4.29 1.58 -8.22
N SER A 76 -3.70 0.58 -8.89
CA SER A 76 -2.40 -0.01 -8.56
C SER A 76 -1.31 1.07 -8.47
N ASP A 77 -1.24 1.95 -9.45
CA ASP A 77 -0.27 3.06 -9.47
C ASP A 77 -0.49 4.05 -8.34
N LEU A 78 -1.75 4.43 -8.07
CA LEU A 78 -2.09 5.32 -6.95
C LEU A 78 -1.68 4.72 -5.60
N ILE A 79 -1.89 3.41 -5.43
CA ILE A 79 -1.50 2.68 -4.21
C ILE A 79 0.03 2.63 -4.09
N ASN A 80 0.74 2.35 -5.19
CA ASN A 80 2.20 2.29 -5.19
C ASN A 80 2.82 3.63 -4.79
N GLU A 81 2.36 4.74 -5.39
CA GLU A 81 2.81 6.09 -5.02
C GLU A 81 2.48 6.43 -3.57
N GLY A 82 1.28 6.07 -3.10
CA GLY A 82 0.89 6.27 -1.70
C GLY A 82 1.75 5.47 -0.71
N ASN A 83 2.13 4.24 -1.07
CA ASN A 83 3.01 3.39 -0.26
C ASN A 83 4.43 3.97 -0.20
N ILE A 84 4.94 4.49 -1.31
CA ILE A 84 6.25 5.19 -1.35
C ILE A 84 6.21 6.40 -0.43
N GLY A 85 5.17 7.24 -0.56
CA GLY A 85 4.99 8.41 0.31
C GLY A 85 4.96 8.03 1.80
N LEU A 86 4.27 6.94 2.15
CA LEU A 86 4.22 6.42 3.51
C LEU A 86 5.58 5.94 4.03
N MET A 87 6.43 5.36 3.18
CA MET A 87 7.77 4.90 3.58
C MET A 87 8.77 6.04 3.79
N THR A 88 8.54 7.20 3.15
CA THR A 88 9.45 8.35 3.18
C THR A 88 9.07 9.46 4.16
N ALA A 89 7.87 9.39 4.75
CA ALA A 89 7.36 10.36 5.72
C ALA A 89 8.01 10.17 7.10
#